data_AF-A0AAD3ZM36-F1
#
_entry.id   AF-A0AAD3ZM36-F1
#
_cell.length_a   1.000
_cell.length_b   1.000
_cell.length_c   1.000
_cell.angle_alpha   90.00
_cell.angle_beta   90.00
_cell.angle_gamma   90.00
#
_symmetry.space_group_name_H-M   'P 1'
#
loop_
_entity.id
_entity.type
_entity.pdbx_description
1 polymer ?
#
loop_
_entity_poly.entity_id
_entity_poly.type
_entity_poly.pdbx_seq_one_letter_code
_entity_poly.pdbx_strand_id
1 'polypeptide(L)' 'MAVANLAEETQLVTFKLGSEEYGVDIMQVQEIIRLTNIVKVPNAPHFVEGVIDLRSRVIPI' A
#
# COMPACT_ATOMS: atom_id res chain seq x y z
N MET A 1 8.07 0.68 41.34
CA MET A 1 8.56 -0.36 40.42
C MET A 1 8.31 0.15 39.02
N ALA A 2 9.37 0.46 38.28
CA ALA A 2 9.27 0.91 36.89
C ALA A 2 8.98 -0.32 36.01
N VAL A 3 7.84 -0.33 35.34
CA VAL A 3 7.63 -1.21 34.20
C VAL A 3 8.48 -0.66 33.07
N ALA A 4 9.50 -1.42 32.66
CA ALA A 4 10.22 -1.15 31.44
C ALA A 4 9.21 -1.16 30.28
N ASN A 5 9.20 -0.12 29.45
CA ASN A 5 8.50 -0.16 28.18
C ASN A 5 9.09 -1.31 27.36
N LEU A 6 8.37 -2.43 27.32
CA LEU A 6 8.59 -3.50 26.36
C LEU A 6 8.54 -2.85 24.97
N ALA A 7 9.55 -3.11 24.14
CA ALA A 7 9.62 -2.58 22.79
C ALA A 7 8.26 -2.76 22.09
N GLU A 8 7.70 -1.68 21.57
CA GLU A 8 6.43 -1.73 20.83
C GLU A 8 6.62 -2.70 19.64
N GLU A 9 5.85 -3.78 19.62
CA GLU A 9 5.89 -4.75 18.52
C GLU A 9 5.37 -4.07 17.25
N THR A 10 6.26 -3.79 16.30
CA THR A 10 5.88 -3.23 14.99
C THR A 10 5.30 -4.34 14.11
N GLN A 11 4.02 -4.21 13.78
CA GLN A 11 3.36 -5.09 12.83
C GLN A 11 3.49 -4.54 11.40
N LEU A 12 3.97 -5.39 10.50
CA LEU A 12 4.22 -5.03 9.11
C LEU A 12 3.44 -5.95 8.18
N VAL A 13 2.88 -5.39 7.11
CA VAL A 13 2.43 -6.17 5.95
C VAL A 13 3.61 -6.30 5.00
N THR A 14 4.05 -7.53 4.74
CA THR A 14 5.13 -7.81 3.79
C THR A 14 4.61 -8.20 2.42
N PHE A 15 5.34 -7.79 1.38
CA PHE A 15 5.03 -8.12 0.00
C PHE A 15 6.31 -8.15 -0.85
N LYS A 16 6.23 -8.80 -2.00
CA LYS A 16 7.36 -8.90 -2.93
C LYS A 16 7.24 -7.88 -4.06
N LEU A 17 8.36 -7.29 -4.44
CA LEU A 17 8.49 -6.45 -5.63
C LEU A 17 9.74 -6.88 -6.38
N GLY A 18 9.57 -7.46 -7.56
CA GLY A 18 10.67 -8.10 -8.28
C GLY A 18 11.21 -9.30 -7.50
N SER A 19 12.50 -9.30 -7.19
CA SER A 19 13.18 -10.32 -6.38
C SER A 19 13.19 -10.03 -4.88
N GLU A 20 12.84 -8.81 -4.47
CA GLU A 20 13.04 -8.33 -3.11
C GLU A 20 11.74 -8.36 -2.29
N GLU A 21 11.89 -8.42 -0.96
CA GLU A 21 10.79 -8.34 0.01
C GLU A 21 10.79 -6.99 0.71
N TYR A 22 9.61 -6.37 0.78
CA TYR A 22 9.37 -5.08 1.42
C TYR A 22 8.30 -5.21 2.49
N GLY A 23 8.24 -4.24 3.40
CA GLY A 23 7.24 -4.15 4.45
C GLY A 23 6.72 -2.73 4.64
N VAL A 24 5.44 -2.61 4.97
CA VAL A 24 4.79 -1.35 5.35
C VAL A 24 4.08 -1.53 6.69
N ASP A 25 4.01 -0.47 7.51
CA ASP A 25 3.27 -0.48 8.77
C ASP A 25 1.82 -0.91 8.54
N ILE A 26 1.34 -1.89 9.32
CA ILE A 26 -0.02 -2.41 9.19
C ILE A 26 -1.08 -1.32 9.36
N MET A 27 -0.80 -0.29 10.16
CA MET A 27 -1.71 0.83 10.41
C MET A 27 -1.87 1.74 9.18
N GLN A 28 -0.95 1.67 8.22
CA GLN A 28 -1.03 2.40 6.95
C GLN A 28 -1.76 1.62 5.84
N VAL A 29 -2.02 0.33 6.05
CA VAL A 29 -2.68 -0.52 5.05
C VAL A 29 -4.19 -0.43 5.19
N GLN A 30 -4.86 0.12 4.17
CA GLN A 30 -6.32 0.20 4.15
C GLN A 30 -6.96 -1.09 3.64
N GLU A 31 -6.54 -1.56 2.47
CA GLU A 31 -7.10 -2.74 1.80
C GLU A 31 -6.01 -3.48 1.00
N ILE A 32 -6.06 -4.82 0.99
CA ILE A 32 -5.24 -5.65 0.10
C ILE A 32 -6.17 -6.25 -0.95
N ILE A 33 -6.04 -5.78 -2.19
CA ILE A 33 -6.87 -6.20 -3.32
C ILE A 33 -6.03 -6.81 -4.43
N ARG A 34 -6.67 -7.55 -5.33
CA ARG A 34 -6.06 -7.91 -6.61
C ARG A 34 -6.18 -6.73 -7.56
N LEU A 35 -5.14 -6.50 -8.36
CA LEU A 35 -5.15 -5.44 -9.37
C LEU A 35 -6.34 -5.65 -10.33
N THR A 36 -7.06 -4.56 -10.59
CA THR A 36 -8.15 -4.50 -11.58
C THR A 36 -7.69 -3.77 -12.83
N ASN A 37 -8.60 -3.55 -13.79
CA ASN A 37 -8.28 -2.78 -14.98
C ASN A 37 -7.90 -1.33 -14.62
N ILE A 38 -6.74 -0.87 -15.11
CA ILE A 38 -6.23 0.49 -14.91
C ILE A 38 -6.66 1.35 -16.09
N VAL A 39 -7.28 2.49 -15.81
CA VAL A 39 -7.63 3.50 -16.80
C VAL A 39 -6.56 4.58 -16.82
N LYS A 40 -5.96 4.81 -18.00
CA LYS A 40 -4.91 5.83 -18.16
C LYS A 40 -5.48 7.24 -17.97
N VAL A 41 -4.72 8.07 -17.25
CA VAL A 41 -5.05 9.48 -17.04
C VAL A 41 -4.24 10.34 -18.01
N PRO A 42 -4.90 11.17 -18.86
CA PRO A 42 -4.19 12.09 -19.75
C PRO A 42 -3.32 13.08 -18.98
N ASN A 43 -2.12 13.36 -19.49
CA ASN A 43 -1.14 14.30 -18.90
C ASN A 43 -0.68 13.97 -17.47
N ALA A 44 -0.85 12.73 -17.00
CA ALA A 44 -0.32 12.30 -15.72
C ALA A 44 1.22 12.22 -15.75
N PRO A 45 1.90 12.42 -14.60
CA PRO A 45 3.33 12.18 -14.48
C PRO A 45 3.70 10.74 -14.88
N HIS A 46 4.93 10.53 -15.37
CA HIS A 46 5.37 9.23 -15.88
C HIS A 46 5.34 8.08 -14.85
N PHE A 47 5.31 8.41 -13.56
CA PHE A 47 5.28 7.45 -12.45
C PHE A 47 3.86 7.07 -12.03
N VAL A 48 2.84 7.70 -12.63
CA VAL A 48 1.43 7.35 -12.43
C VAL A 48 1.03 6.42 -13.57
N GLU A 49 0.64 5.21 -13.24
CA GLU A 49 0.15 4.24 -14.21
C GLU A 49 -1.28 4.59 -14.65
N GLY A 50 -2.11 5.09 -13.73
CA GLY A 50 -3.45 5.57 -14.03
C GLY A 50 -4.36 5.62 -12.80
N VAL A 51 -5.61 5.24 -12.98
CA VAL A 51 -6.59 5.11 -11.89
C VAL A 51 -7.35 3.80 -11.98
N ILE A 52 -7.79 3.30 -10.83
CA ILE A 52 -8.75 2.19 -10.71
C ILE A 52 -10.02 2.67 -10.04
N ASP A 53 -11.15 2.02 -10.33
CA ASP A 53 -12.38 2.17 -9.54
C ASP A 53 -12.47 1.06 -8.49
N LEU A 54 -12.40 1.47 -7.22
CA LEU A 54 -12.57 0.60 -6.07
C LEU A 54 -13.85 0.99 -5.32
N ARG A 55 -14.95 0.27 -5.62
CA ARG A 55 -16.27 0.47 -4.98
C ARG A 55 -16.76 1.93 -5.09
N SER A 56 -16.71 2.48 -6.30
CA SER A 56 -17.09 3.87 -6.59
C SER A 56 -16.13 4.91 -6.00
N ARG A 57 -14.91 4.50 -5.63
CA ARG A 57 -13.81 5.41 -5.26
C ARG A 57 -12.71 5.29 -6.30
N VAL A 58 -12.33 6.43 -6.87
CA VAL A 58 -11.23 6.51 -7.83
C VAL A 58 -9.91 6.57 -7.07
N ILE A 59 -9.06 5.56 -7.26
CA ILE A 59 -7.76 5.43 -6.58
C ILE A 59 -6.65 5.57 -7.63
N PRO A 60 -5.69 6.50 -7.46
CA PRO A 60 -4.53 6.60 -8.34
C PRO A 60 -3.57 5.44 -8.08
N ILE A 61 -3.04 4.88 -9.17
CA ILE A 61 -2.00 3.85 -9.18
C ILE A 61 -0.76 4.42 -9.86
#